data_AF-A0A3D0HGL9-F1
#
_entry.id   AF-A0A3D0HGL9-F1
#
_cell.length_a   1.000
_cell.length_b   1.000
_cell.length_c   1.000
_cell.angle_alpha   90.00
_cell.angle_beta   90.00
_cell.angle_gamma   90.00
#
_symmetry.space_group_name_H-M   'P 1'
#
loop_
_entity.id
_entity.type
_entity.pdbx_description
1 polymer ?
#
loop_
_entity_poly.entity_id
_entity_poly.type
_entity_poly.pdbx_seq_one_letter_code
_entity_poly.pdbx_strand_id
1 'polypeptide(L)'
;MEFRRVLSDLADNRTAAMEYAISETARRRQLQIAYNLKHGIDPQTVRKAIGDILSVLRPSNTAPMPGKGKRKDHERDKVVRELRALPESELARLIMTLEEEMNLAAEELKFEYAARLRDEIKELKRELRDAH
;
A
#
# COMPACT_ATOMS: atom_id res chain seq x y z
N MET A 1 20.27 17.36 -21.21
CA MET A 1 20.28 18.32 -20.08
C MET A 1 19.22 19.40 -20.31
N GLU A 2 17.94 19.05 -20.47
CA GLU A 2 16.88 20.03 -20.86
C GLU A 2 15.55 19.72 -20.16
N PHE A 3 15.59 19.32 -18.88
CA PHE A 3 14.38 19.20 -18.05
C PHE A 3 14.48 19.98 -16.73
N ARG A 4 15.67 20.48 -16.38
CA ARG A 4 15.91 21.27 -15.15
C ARG A 4 15.61 22.76 -15.32
N ARG A 5 15.38 23.23 -16.55
CA ARG A 5 15.22 24.65 -16.88
C ARG A 5 13.76 25.12 -16.81
N VAL A 6 12.79 24.26 -17.18
CA VAL A 6 11.37 24.62 -17.22
C VAL A 6 10.76 24.88 -15.83
N LEU A 7 11.24 24.21 -14.77
CA LEU A 7 10.79 24.47 -13.40
C LEU A 7 11.38 25.74 -12.78
N SER A 8 12.49 26.26 -13.33
CA SER A 8 13.13 27.50 -12.88
C SER A 8 12.33 28.71 -13.33
N ASP A 9 11.87 28.74 -14.59
CA ASP A 9 11.21 29.91 -15.18
C ASP A 9 9.79 30.16 -14.59
N LEU A 10 9.14 29.14 -14.02
CA LEU A 10 7.86 29.25 -13.29
C LEU A 10 8.01 29.86 -11.88
N ALA A 11 9.24 30.02 -11.36
CA ALA A 11 9.49 30.63 -10.07
C ALA A 11 9.61 32.17 -10.12
N ASP A 12 9.90 32.73 -11.31
CA ASP A 12 10.25 34.14 -11.45
C ASP A 12 9.02 35.08 -11.49
N ASN A 13 7.84 34.58 -11.89
CA ASN A 13 6.58 35.34 -11.84
C ASN A 13 5.50 34.55 -11.10
N ARG A 14 5.45 34.71 -9.78
CA ARG A 14 4.36 34.16 -8.96
C ARG A 14 3.04 34.80 -9.38
N THR A 15 2.12 34.01 -9.91
CA THR A 15 0.75 34.47 -10.16
C THR A 15 -0.02 34.52 -8.83
N ALA A 16 -1.01 35.40 -8.72
CA ALA A 16 -1.84 35.53 -7.51
C ALA A 16 -2.51 34.19 -7.10
N ALA A 17 -2.86 33.33 -8.06
CA ALA A 17 -3.38 32.00 -7.80
C ALA A 17 -2.35 31.05 -7.17
N MET A 18 -1.08 31.12 -7.60
CA MET A 18 0.02 30.38 -6.99
C MET A 18 0.31 30.88 -5.58
N GLU A 19 0.29 32.19 -5.34
CA GLU A 19 0.46 32.75 -4.00
C GLU A 19 -0.63 32.30 -3.02
N TYR A 20 -1.89 32.26 -3.49
CA TYR A 20 -2.99 31.72 -2.71
C TYR A 20 -2.81 30.22 -2.42
N ALA A 21 -2.46 29.41 -3.41
CA ALA A 21 -2.25 27.98 -3.22
C ALA A 21 -1.09 27.68 -2.26
N ILE A 22 0.01 28.44 -2.37
CA ILE A 22 1.19 28.31 -1.50
C ILE A 22 0.85 28.71 -0.06
N SER A 23 0.17 29.85 0.13
CA SER A 23 -0.21 30.33 1.47
C SER A 23 -1.20 29.40 2.16
N GLU A 24 -2.19 28.88 1.45
CA GLU A 24 -3.15 27.90 2.00
C GLU A 24 -2.47 26.57 2.32
N THR A 25 -1.53 26.11 1.49
CA THR A 25 -0.72 24.92 1.78
C THR A 25 0.14 25.11 3.04
N ALA A 26 0.77 26.29 3.18
CA ALA A 26 1.56 26.63 4.34
C ALA A 26 0.71 26.70 5.62
N ARG A 27 -0.47 27.34 5.55
CA ARG A 27 -1.44 27.43 6.65
C ARG A 27 -1.86 26.04 7.15
N ARG A 28 -2.24 25.14 6.23
CA ARG A 28 -2.63 23.76 6.57
C ARG A 28 -1.49 22.99 7.20
N ARG A 29 -0.28 23.11 6.64
CA ARG A 29 0.91 22.42 7.16
C ARG A 29 1.26 22.87 8.57
N GLN A 30 1.15 24.16 8.88
CA GLN A 30 1.38 24.67 10.25
C GLN A 30 0.38 24.09 11.25
N LEU A 31 -0.90 24.02 10.90
CA LEU A 31 -1.92 23.38 11.74
C LEU A 31 -1.61 21.90 11.99
N GLN A 32 -1.21 21.17 10.94
CA GLN A 32 -0.85 19.76 11.04
C GLN A 32 0.37 19.55 11.95
N ILE A 33 1.41 20.37 11.82
CA ILE A 33 2.59 20.30 12.68
C ILE A 33 2.23 20.61 14.14
N ALA A 34 1.45 21.66 14.38
CA ALA A 34 1.04 22.04 15.74
C ALA A 34 0.20 20.94 16.41
N TYR A 35 -0.73 20.33 15.66
CA TYR A 35 -1.51 19.19 16.12
C TYR A 35 -0.60 17.98 16.42
N ASN A 36 0.29 17.63 15.50
CA ASN A 36 1.21 16.52 15.67
C ASN A 36 2.12 16.70 16.89
N LEU A 37 2.68 17.90 17.08
CA LEU A 37 3.50 18.23 18.26
C LEU A 37 2.71 18.14 19.56
N LYS A 38 1.49 18.69 19.58
CA LYS A 38 0.62 18.64 20.78
C LYS A 38 0.23 17.22 21.16
N HIS A 39 0.11 16.33 20.18
CA HIS A 39 -0.34 14.95 20.38
C HIS A 39 0.78 13.91 20.30
N GLY A 40 2.04 14.32 20.13
CA GLY A 40 3.18 13.41 20.00
C GLY A 40 3.08 12.47 18.77
N ILE A 41 2.42 12.92 17.70
CA ILE A 41 2.22 12.13 16.48
C ILE A 41 3.43 12.30 15.58
N ASP A 42 4.11 11.19 15.31
CA ASP A 42 5.15 11.12 14.29
C ASP A 42 4.53 10.87 12.91
N PRO A 43 4.63 11.80 11.94
CA PRO A 43 4.04 11.63 10.61
C PRO A 43 4.76 10.52 9.84
N GLN A 44 4.12 9.36 9.76
CA GLN A 44 4.58 8.22 8.98
C GLN A 44 3.89 8.17 7.61
N THR A 45 4.61 7.72 6.58
CA THR A 45 4.02 7.50 5.26
C THR A 45 2.97 6.39 5.33
N VAL A 46 1.75 6.68 4.87
CA VAL A 46 0.67 5.69 4.83
C VAL A 46 1.02 4.60 3.81
N ARG A 47 1.34 3.39 4.29
CA ARG A 47 1.53 2.18 3.45
C ARG A 47 0.22 1.38 3.38
N LYS A 48 -0.76 1.86 2.63
CA LYS A 48 -2.13 1.30 2.64
C LYS A 48 -2.31 0.03 1.80
N ALA A 49 -1.69 -0.02 0.62
CA ALA A 49 -1.95 -1.08 -0.36
C ALA A 49 -1.61 -2.48 0.15
N ILE A 50 -0.44 -2.64 0.77
CA ILE A 50 0.05 -3.96 1.23
C ILE A 50 -0.81 -4.51 2.38
N GLY A 51 -1.26 -3.64 3.30
CA GLY A 51 -2.05 -4.06 4.47
C GLY A 51 -3.44 -4.58 4.09
N ASP A 52 -4.12 -3.90 3.17
CA ASP A 52 -5.45 -4.29 2.70
C ASP A 52 -5.39 -5.63 1.93
N ILE A 53 -4.37 -5.85 1.10
CA ILE A 53 -4.16 -7.13 0.40
C ILE A 53 -3.87 -8.28 1.37
N LEU A 54 -2.94 -8.10 2.31
CA LEU A 54 -2.58 -9.13 3.29
C LEU A 54 -3.77 -9.54 4.16
N SER A 55 -4.67 -8.60 4.48
CA SER A 55 -5.89 -8.88 5.25
C SER A 55 -6.83 -9.88 4.57
N VAL A 56 -6.82 -9.95 3.23
CA VAL A 56 -7.64 -10.86 2.43
C VAL A 56 -7.03 -12.26 2.34
N LEU A 57 -5.69 -12.32 2.38
CA LEU A 57 -4.91 -13.55 2.29
C LEU A 57 -4.80 -14.27 3.64
N ARG A 58 -4.81 -13.53 4.75
CA ARG A 58 -4.78 -14.12 6.09
C ARG A 58 -6.03 -14.96 6.34
N PRO A 59 -5.90 -16.20 6.84
CA PRO A 59 -7.04 -16.95 7.33
C PRO A 59 -7.67 -16.14 8.47
N SER A 60 -8.96 -15.83 8.35
CA SER A 60 -9.64 -15.15 9.45
C SER A 60 -9.70 -16.11 10.63
N ASN A 61 -9.07 -15.76 11.76
CA ASN A 61 -9.24 -16.47 13.03
C ASN A 61 -10.69 -16.38 13.58
N THR A 62 -11.55 -15.58 12.95
CA THR A 62 -12.98 -15.55 13.23
C THR A 62 -13.66 -16.75 12.62
N ALA A 63 -14.34 -17.55 13.46
CA ALA A 63 -15.20 -18.65 13.05
C ALA A 63 -16.12 -18.25 11.88
N PRO A 64 -16.47 -19.17 10.96
CA PRO A 64 -17.35 -18.87 9.83
C PRO A 64 -18.69 -18.37 10.35
N MET A 65 -18.95 -17.07 10.27
CA MET A 65 -20.25 -16.51 10.56
C MET A 65 -21.19 -16.84 9.38
N PRO A 66 -22.31 -17.55 9.59
CA PRO A 66 -23.23 -17.87 8.51
C PRO A 66 -23.80 -16.56 7.91
N GLY A 67 -23.64 -16.36 6.60
CA GLY A 67 -24.25 -15.23 5.88
C GLY A 67 -23.31 -14.20 5.24
N LYS A 68 -21.98 -14.28 5.45
CA LYS A 68 -21.00 -13.33 4.87
C LYS A 68 -20.32 -13.76 3.56
N GLY A 69 -20.71 -14.89 2.97
CA GLY A 69 -20.05 -15.47 1.78
C GLY A 69 -20.02 -14.54 0.56
N LYS A 70 -21.14 -13.87 0.24
CA LYS A 70 -21.24 -13.04 -0.98
C LYS A 70 -20.46 -11.72 -0.94
N ARG A 71 -20.09 -11.20 0.24
CA ARG A 71 -19.28 -9.97 0.34
C ARG A 71 -17.78 -10.24 0.17
N LYS A 72 -17.33 -11.44 0.56
CA LYS A 72 -15.91 -11.83 0.53
C LYS A 72 -15.39 -12.03 -0.91
N ASP A 73 -16.23 -12.51 -1.82
CA ASP A 73 -15.86 -12.69 -3.24
C ASP A 73 -15.72 -11.35 -3.98
N HIS A 74 -16.60 -10.37 -3.73
CA HIS A 74 -16.48 -9.05 -4.34
C HIS A 74 -15.28 -8.24 -3.83
N GLU A 75 -14.89 -8.40 -2.55
CA GLU A 75 -13.64 -7.82 -2.04
C GLU A 75 -12.41 -8.49 -2.64
N ARG A 76 -12.41 -9.82 -2.80
CA ARG A 76 -11.33 -10.55 -3.48
C ARG A 76 -11.12 -10.08 -4.91
N ASP A 77 -12.18 -9.95 -5.70
CA ASP A 77 -12.07 -9.46 -7.09
C ASP A 77 -11.55 -8.02 -7.19
N LYS A 78 -11.93 -7.14 -6.25
CA LYS A 78 -11.39 -5.79 -6.17
C LYS A 78 -9.90 -5.78 -5.84
N VAL A 79 -9.51 -6.58 -4.85
CA VAL A 79 -8.12 -6.67 -4.38
C VAL A 79 -7.22 -7.25 -5.48
N VAL A 80 -7.70 -8.25 -6.23
CA VAL A 80 -6.97 -8.80 -7.40
C VAL A 80 -6.83 -7.76 -8.52
N ARG A 81 -7.85 -6.93 -8.77
CA ARG A 81 -7.74 -5.82 -9.74
C ARG A 81 -6.77 -4.74 -9.27
N GLU A 82 -6.77 -4.41 -7.99
CA GLU A 82 -5.85 -3.45 -7.40
C GLU A 82 -4.41 -3.98 -7.41
N LEU A 83 -4.21 -5.27 -7.14
CA LEU A 83 -2.93 -5.99 -7.26
C LEU A 83 -2.32 -5.86 -8.67
N ARG A 84 -3.14 -6.03 -9.72
CA ARG A 84 -2.70 -5.86 -11.12
C ARG A 84 -2.40 -4.41 -11.50
N ALA A 85 -2.93 -3.45 -10.75
CA ALA A 85 -2.65 -2.03 -10.94
C ALA A 85 -1.47 -1.52 -10.09
N LEU A 86 -0.88 -2.39 -9.24
CA LEU A 86 0.26 -2.00 -8.42
C LEU A 86 1.52 -1.84 -9.28
N PRO A 87 2.38 -0.85 -8.95
CA PRO A 87 3.71 -0.79 -9.52
C PRO A 87 4.51 -2.03 -9.11
N GLU A 88 5.36 -2.54 -10.00
CA GLU A 88 6.17 -3.75 -9.78
C GLU A 88 6.93 -3.74 -8.44
N SER A 89 7.40 -2.56 -8.03
CA SER A 89 8.10 -2.36 -6.74
C SER A 89 7.24 -2.65 -5.51
N GLU A 90 5.92 -2.46 -5.59
CA GLU A 90 4.99 -2.78 -4.50
C GLU A 90 4.64 -4.26 -4.49
N LEU A 91 4.48 -4.87 -5.67
CA LEU A 91 4.26 -6.31 -5.81
C LEU A 91 5.48 -7.11 -5.29
N ALA A 92 6.70 -6.65 -5.59
CA ALA A 92 7.93 -7.24 -5.06
C ALA A 92 8.00 -7.15 -3.53
N ARG A 93 7.61 -6.01 -2.93
CA ARG A 93 7.57 -5.85 -1.46
C ARG A 93 6.54 -6.77 -0.81
N LEU A 94 5.36 -6.93 -1.44
CA LEU A 94 4.34 -7.85 -0.96
C LEU A 94 4.85 -9.30 -0.97
N ILE A 95 5.50 -9.72 -2.05
CA ILE A 95 6.12 -11.05 -2.16
C ILE A 95 7.12 -11.28 -1.03
N MET A 96 8.02 -10.32 -0.76
CA MET A 96 8.98 -10.43 0.34
C MET A 96 8.29 -10.58 1.71
N THR A 97 7.21 -9.82 1.94
CA THR A 97 6.45 -9.89 3.20
C THR A 97 5.80 -11.25 3.40
N LEU A 98 5.21 -11.81 2.32
CA LEU A 98 4.59 -13.14 2.35
C LEU A 98 5.63 -14.25 2.53
N GLU A 99 6.82 -14.11 1.95
CA GLU A 99 7.94 -15.06 2.16
C GLU A 99 8.39 -15.08 3.63
N GLU A 100 8.50 -13.92 4.27
CA GLU A 100 8.78 -13.83 5.71
C GLU A 100 7.68 -14.50 6.55
N GLU A 101 6.40 -14.23 6.26
CA GLU A 101 5.27 -14.84 6.97
C GLU A 101 5.19 -16.36 6.75
N MET A 102 5.54 -16.84 5.55
CA MET A 102 5.63 -18.28 5.23
C MET A 102 6.73 -18.96 6.05
N ASN A 103 7.91 -18.33 6.15
CA ASN A 103 9.02 -18.86 6.94
C ASN A 103 8.67 -18.93 8.43
N LEU A 104 8.05 -17.89 8.97
CA LEU A 104 7.55 -17.89 10.36
C LEU A 104 6.50 -19.00 10.57
N ALA A 105 5.56 -19.16 9.63
CA ALA A 105 4.57 -20.24 9.71
C ALA A 105 5.22 -21.64 9.67
N ALA A 106 6.32 -21.81 8.93
CA ALA A 106 7.08 -23.05 8.89
C ALA A 106 7.83 -23.30 10.22
N GLU A 107 8.42 -22.27 10.83
CA GLU A 107 9.05 -22.33 12.16
C GLU A 107 8.03 -22.70 13.25
N GLU A 108 6.82 -22.17 13.16
CA GLU A 108 5.70 -22.48 14.07
C GLU A 108 5.00 -23.83 13.77
N LEU A 109 5.54 -24.65 12.85
CA LEU A 109 5.00 -25.95 12.43
C LEU A 109 3.58 -25.87 11.82
N LYS A 110 3.17 -24.70 11.31
CA LYS A 110 1.89 -24.45 10.63
C LYS A 110 2.00 -24.76 9.13
N PHE A 111 2.33 -25.99 8.78
CA PHE A 111 2.65 -26.39 7.41
C PHE A 111 1.53 -26.13 6.39
N GLU A 112 0.26 -26.35 6.77
CA GLU A 112 -0.91 -26.05 5.92
C GLU A 112 -0.99 -24.56 5.57
N TYR A 113 -0.66 -23.69 6.53
CA TYR A 113 -0.68 -22.25 6.29
C TYR A 113 0.52 -21.81 5.43
N ALA A 114 1.71 -22.34 5.72
CA ALA A 114 2.90 -22.11 4.91
C ALA A 114 2.71 -22.57 3.45
N ALA A 115 2.07 -23.73 3.24
CA ALA A 115 1.77 -24.24 1.90
C ALA A 115 0.84 -23.30 1.12
N ARG A 116 -0.19 -22.76 1.77
CA ARG A 116 -1.08 -21.76 1.16
C ARG A 116 -0.34 -20.48 0.78
N LEU A 117 0.52 -19.97 1.66
CA LEU A 117 1.34 -18.78 1.39
C LEU A 117 2.29 -19.03 0.21
N ARG A 118 2.92 -20.21 0.14
CA ARG A 118 3.80 -20.60 -0.97
C ARG A 118 3.08 -20.55 -2.32
N ASP A 119 1.87 -21.09 -2.39
CA ASP A 119 1.10 -21.14 -3.64
C ASP A 119 0.67 -19.73 -4.08
N GLU A 120 0.31 -18.86 -3.13
CA GLU A 120 -0.02 -17.46 -3.41
C GLU A 120 1.21 -16.67 -3.90
N ILE A 121 2.36 -16.83 -3.24
CA ILE A 121 3.64 -16.22 -3.67
C ILE A 121 3.98 -16.63 -5.11
N LYS A 122 3.69 -17.88 -5.49
CA LYS A 122 3.95 -18.40 -6.83
C LYS A 122 3.10 -17.70 -7.89
N GLU A 123 1.82 -17.44 -7.60
CA GLU A 123 0.93 -16.68 -8.49
C GLU A 123 1.36 -15.21 -8.60
N LEU A 124 1.66 -14.54 -7.47
CA LEU A 124 2.14 -13.16 -7.48
C LEU A 124 3.45 -13.00 -8.26
N LYS A 125 4.38 -13.96 -8.12
CA LYS A 125 5.63 -14.00 -8.90
C LYS A 125 5.38 -14.23 -10.39
N ARG A 126 4.29 -14.91 -10.76
CA ARG A 126 3.90 -15.09 -12.15
C ARG A 126 3.33 -13.79 -12.72
N GLU A 127 2.42 -13.14 -12.02
CA GLU A 127 1.88 -11.83 -12.43
C GLU A 127 2.99 -10.77 -12.58
N LEU A 128 4.01 -10.78 -11.69
CA LEU A 128 5.18 -9.90 -11.81
C LEU A 128 6.00 -10.16 -13.09
N ARG A 129 6.12 -11.42 -13.52
CA ARG A 129 6.83 -11.78 -14.77
C ARG A 129 6.01 -11.48 -16.02
N ASP A 130 4.69 -11.64 -15.94
CA ASP A 130 3.77 -11.40 -17.06
C ASP A 130 3.52 -9.88 -17.27
N ALA A 131 3.87 -9.04 -16.30
CA ALA A 131 3.85 -7.57 -16.41
C ALA A 131 5.08 -6.98 -17.14
N HIS A 132 6.13 -7.77 -17.36
CA HIS A 132 7.29 -7.48 -18.21
C HIS A 132 7.00 -7.83 -19.68
#